data_AF-A0A5W0Y3W2-F1
#
_entry.id   AF-A0A5W0Y3W2-F1
#
_cell.length_a   1.000
_cell.length_b   1.000
_cell.length_c   1.000
_cell.angle_alpha   90.00
_cell.angle_beta   90.00
_cell.angle_gamma   90.00
#
_symmetry.space_group_name_H-M   'P 1'
#
loop_
_entity.id
_entity.type
_entity.pdbx_description
1 polymer ?
#
loop_
_entity_poly.entity_id
_entity_poly.type
_entity_poly.pdbx_seq_one_letter_code
_entity_poly.pdbx_strand_id
1 'polypeptide(L)'
;SAKISYKNSDGSFIYDMSSQGDYSIKDYVKVTMFAEKEYGLKGSGKTTVTLEKDSVSPHHVFSDYKGYKLDDATLYLYHLTIADSYFHIVDLNYGPQQGVYGSIQNLAYGYDQSQAPMWMYTASVFCPAFIHGLGEKTISDVYKYDIGNVDTICVRYDYNQRPHEIALLAAQVDINRHDAITGHSPLTGGLTLHDQFGNKIIIDLHYKYVDDHKLIPVLNGVS
;
A
#
# COMPACT_ATOMS: atom_id res chain seq x y z
N SER A 1 -12.18 39.02 2.42
CA SER A 1 -13.16 37.93 2.28
C SER A 1 -12.39 36.63 2.26
N ALA A 2 -12.66 35.72 3.21
CA ALA A 2 -12.06 34.38 3.21
C ALA A 2 -12.98 33.44 2.42
N LYS A 3 -12.42 32.69 1.47
CA LYS A 3 -13.13 31.61 0.81
C LYS A 3 -12.98 30.37 1.67
N ILE A 4 -14.09 29.76 2.07
CA ILE A 4 -14.08 28.49 2.78
C ILE A 4 -14.74 27.46 1.89
N SER A 5 -13.99 26.39 1.62
CA SER A 5 -14.49 25.17 0.99
C SER A 5 -14.23 24.02 1.94
N TYR A 6 -15.25 23.21 2.22
CA TYR A 6 -15.12 22.03 3.07
C TYR A 6 -16.03 20.90 2.58
N LYS A 7 -15.75 19.69 3.04
CA LYS A 7 -16.49 18.48 2.69
C LYS A 7 -17.22 17.97 3.94
N ASN A 8 -18.53 17.79 3.85
CA ASN A 8 -19.32 17.22 4.94
C ASN A 8 -18.98 15.74 5.15
N SER A 9 -19.41 15.20 6.29
CA SER A 9 -19.24 13.78 6.64
C SER A 9 -19.93 12.81 5.67
N ASP A 10 -20.90 13.28 4.88
CA ASP A 10 -21.57 12.53 3.82
C ASP A 10 -20.87 12.63 2.45
N GLY A 11 -19.73 13.34 2.38
CA GLY A 11 -18.94 13.51 1.17
C GLY A 11 -19.39 14.67 0.27
N SER A 12 -20.45 15.40 0.64
CA SER A 12 -20.89 16.58 -0.12
C SER A 12 -19.88 17.73 0.00
N PHE A 13 -19.52 18.33 -1.14
CA PHE A 13 -18.55 19.42 -1.22
C PHE A 13 -19.30 20.76 -1.21
N ILE A 14 -19.01 21.62 -0.24
CA ILE A 14 -19.65 22.93 -0.11
C ILE A 14 -18.66 24.02 -0.48
N TYR A 15 -19.06 24.87 -1.44
CA TYR A 15 -18.43 26.15 -1.71
C TYR A 15 -19.27 27.25 -1.06
N ASP A 16 -18.81 27.80 0.06
CA ASP A 16 -19.39 29.04 0.58
C ASP A 16 -18.74 30.22 -0.16
N MET A 17 -19.37 30.61 -1.27
CA MET A 17 -19.01 31.78 -2.04
C MET A 17 -20.12 32.83 -1.88
N SER A 18 -20.25 33.40 -0.70
CA SER A 18 -21.19 34.51 -0.50
C SER A 18 -20.65 35.82 -1.10
N SER A 19 -21.06 36.12 -2.33
CA SER A 19 -21.11 37.50 -2.82
C SER A 19 -22.52 38.04 -3.02
N GLN A 20 -23.58 37.22 -3.05
CA GLN A 20 -24.98 37.69 -3.12
C GLN A 20 -25.98 36.66 -2.56
N GLY A 21 -26.89 37.11 -1.68
CA GLY A 21 -28.17 36.46 -1.37
C GLY A 21 -28.19 35.56 -0.13
N ASP A 22 -29.10 35.89 0.79
CA ASP A 22 -29.48 35.19 2.04
C ASP A 22 -28.44 35.06 3.15
N TYR A 23 -28.48 36.08 4.03
CA TYR A 23 -27.75 36.15 5.29
C TYR A 23 -28.25 35.08 6.28
N SER A 24 -27.56 33.94 6.35
CA SER A 24 -27.34 33.33 7.67
C SER A 24 -25.98 33.82 8.16
N ILE A 25 -25.98 34.86 9.00
CA ILE A 25 -24.79 35.25 9.74
C ILE A 25 -24.47 34.07 10.66
N LYS A 26 -23.38 33.36 10.39
CA LYS A 26 -22.84 32.38 11.33
C LYS A 26 -22.18 33.18 12.44
N ASP A 27 -22.78 33.21 13.63
CA ASP A 27 -22.29 34.01 14.76
C ASP A 27 -20.87 33.64 15.21
N TYR A 28 -20.42 32.42 14.89
CA TYR A 28 -19.04 32.00 15.05
C TYR A 28 -18.68 30.88 14.06
N VAL A 29 -17.45 30.93 13.53
CA VAL A 29 -16.80 29.79 12.87
C VAL A 29 -15.79 29.24 13.88
N LYS A 30 -16.02 28.02 14.38
CA LYS A 30 -15.02 27.34 15.20
C LYS A 30 -14.01 26.65 14.29
N VAL A 31 -12.89 27.32 14.02
CA VAL A 31 -11.72 26.67 13.43
C VAL A 31 -10.95 25.98 14.55
N THR A 32 -10.91 24.65 14.53
CA THR A 32 -10.06 23.90 15.45
C THR A 32 -8.75 23.62 14.73
N MET A 33 -7.69 24.31 15.16
CA MET A 33 -6.34 24.04 14.67
C MET A 33 -5.69 23.02 15.60
N PHE A 34 -5.28 21.89 15.04
CA PHE A 34 -4.45 20.92 15.74
C PHE A 34 -3.00 21.30 15.51
N ALA A 35 -2.15 21.05 16.51
CA ALA A 35 -0.71 21.22 16.32
C ALA A 35 -0.24 20.27 15.21
N GLU A 36 0.71 20.73 14.39
CA GLU A 36 1.39 19.87 13.43
C GLU A 36 1.95 18.66 14.15
N LYS A 37 1.60 17.48 13.64
CA LYS A 37 2.01 16.23 14.23
C LYS A 37 3.16 15.67 13.44
N GLU A 38 4.23 15.35 14.14
CA GLU A 38 5.36 14.66 13.53
C GLU A 38 5.18 13.15 13.64
N TYR A 39 5.64 12.46 12.60
CA TYR A 39 5.61 11.01 12.49
C TYR A 39 7.03 10.47 12.47
N GLY A 40 7.21 9.27 12.97
CA GLY A 40 8.53 8.67 13.08
C GLY A 40 8.50 7.18 13.35
N LEU A 41 9.68 6.58 13.33
CA LEU A 41 9.87 5.21 13.77
C LEU A 41 9.68 5.07 15.28
N LYS A 42 9.47 3.84 15.73
CA LYS A 42 9.40 3.52 17.17
C LYS A 42 10.67 4.01 17.88
N GLY A 43 10.49 4.76 18.96
CA GLY A 43 11.58 5.32 19.77
C GLY A 43 12.07 6.71 19.33
N SER A 44 11.50 7.30 18.28
CA SER A 44 11.85 8.65 17.81
C SER A 44 11.27 9.80 18.65
N GLY A 45 10.39 9.50 19.62
CA GLY A 45 9.64 10.52 20.36
C GLY A 45 8.47 11.14 19.57
N LYS A 46 8.23 10.67 18.34
CA LYS A 46 7.15 11.10 17.45
C LYS A 46 6.02 10.07 17.40
N THR A 47 4.94 10.42 16.71
CA THR A 47 3.82 9.50 16.43
C THR A 47 4.35 8.31 15.66
N THR A 48 4.25 7.12 16.24
CA THR A 48 4.92 5.96 15.67
C THR A 48 4.14 5.44 14.47
N VAL A 49 4.86 5.19 13.37
CA VAL A 49 4.37 4.38 12.26
C VAL A 49 5.02 3.00 12.36
N THR A 50 4.23 1.96 12.17
CA THR A 50 4.67 0.56 12.22
C THR A 50 4.34 -0.17 10.94
N LEU A 51 5.18 -1.11 10.56
CA LEU A 51 4.92 -2.11 9.52
C LEU A 51 5.06 -3.49 10.14
N GLU A 52 3.95 -4.21 10.26
CA GLU A 52 3.92 -5.52 10.93
C GLU A 52 3.36 -6.59 10.00
N LYS A 53 4.05 -7.72 9.90
CA LYS A 53 3.56 -8.89 9.16
C LYS A 53 2.39 -9.52 9.93
N ASP A 54 1.28 -9.80 9.26
CA ASP A 54 0.22 -10.60 9.85
C ASP A 54 0.71 -12.03 10.11
N SER A 55 0.28 -12.59 11.23
CA SER A 55 0.42 -14.00 11.56
C SER A 55 -0.34 -14.91 10.60
N VAL A 56 -1.41 -14.42 9.97
CA VAL A 56 -2.28 -15.18 9.09
C VAL A 56 -2.08 -14.72 7.66
N SER A 57 -1.75 -15.66 6.78
CA SER A 57 -1.75 -15.42 5.34
C SER A 57 -3.19 -15.12 4.88
N PRO A 58 -3.39 -14.12 4.00
CA PRO A 58 -4.65 -13.97 3.28
C PRO A 58 -5.08 -15.24 2.58
N HIS A 59 -6.37 -15.38 2.30
CA HIS A 59 -6.84 -16.37 1.35
C HIS A 59 -6.34 -15.99 -0.05
N HIS A 60 -5.78 -16.95 -0.80
CA HIS A 60 -5.21 -16.66 -2.11
C HIS A 60 -5.17 -17.88 -3.01
N VAL A 61 -5.17 -17.62 -4.32
CA VAL A 61 -4.97 -18.60 -5.38
C VAL A 61 -4.03 -18.01 -6.41
N PHE A 62 -2.94 -18.71 -6.67
CA PHE A 62 -2.01 -18.39 -7.74
C PHE A 62 -2.41 -19.11 -9.03
N SER A 63 -2.28 -18.43 -10.16
CA SER A 63 -2.39 -19.02 -11.49
C SER A 63 -1.47 -18.30 -12.46
N ASP A 64 -1.12 -18.97 -13.55
CA ASP A 64 -0.35 -18.39 -14.65
C ASP A 64 -1.15 -18.48 -15.96
N TYR A 65 -0.66 -17.79 -16.99
CA TYR A 65 -1.33 -17.75 -18.30
C TYR A 65 -0.91 -18.86 -19.26
N LYS A 66 0.16 -19.59 -18.95
CA LYS A 66 0.81 -20.54 -19.86
C LYS A 66 0.67 -22.01 -19.41
N GLY A 67 0.06 -22.27 -18.27
CA GLY A 67 -0.20 -23.59 -17.70
C GLY A 67 1.03 -24.22 -17.03
N TYR A 68 1.95 -23.42 -16.49
CA TYR A 68 3.11 -23.93 -15.76
C TYR A 68 2.72 -24.57 -14.43
N LYS A 69 3.55 -25.50 -13.95
CA LYS A 69 3.44 -25.95 -12.56
C LYS A 69 3.91 -24.80 -11.65
N LEU A 70 3.04 -24.39 -10.75
CA LEU A 70 3.35 -23.47 -9.65
C LEU A 70 3.59 -24.30 -8.38
N ASP A 71 4.61 -23.93 -7.61
CA ASP A 71 4.96 -24.57 -6.34
C ASP A 71 5.30 -23.52 -5.27
N ASP A 72 5.21 -23.93 -3.99
CA ASP A 72 5.55 -23.10 -2.82
C ASP A 72 4.91 -21.69 -2.81
N ALA A 73 3.75 -21.56 -3.45
CA ALA A 73 3.03 -20.30 -3.59
C ALA A 73 2.52 -19.78 -2.23
N THR A 74 2.94 -18.57 -1.86
CA THR A 74 2.57 -17.93 -0.60
C THR A 74 2.28 -16.44 -0.78
N LEU A 75 1.30 -15.94 -0.05
CA LEU A 75 1.00 -14.51 0.07
C LEU A 75 1.14 -14.06 1.53
N TYR A 76 1.92 -13.01 1.78
CA TYR A 76 2.03 -12.41 3.11
C TYR A 76 1.34 -11.05 3.14
N LEU A 77 0.63 -10.76 4.23
CA LEU A 77 0.05 -9.45 4.51
C LEU A 77 0.93 -8.71 5.52
N TYR A 78 1.14 -7.42 5.29
CA TYR A 78 1.78 -6.50 6.20
C TYR A 78 0.88 -5.28 6.43
N HIS A 79 0.73 -4.89 7.68
CA HIS A 79 -0.07 -3.76 8.12
C HIS A 79 0.83 -2.56 8.35
N LEU A 80 0.71 -1.54 7.51
CA LEU A 80 1.28 -0.23 7.77
C LEU A 80 0.25 0.61 8.53
N THR A 81 0.55 0.94 9.78
CA THR A 81 -0.37 1.62 10.70
C THR A 81 0.30 2.79 11.39
N ILE A 82 -0.50 3.80 11.73
CA ILE A 82 -0.12 4.89 12.62
C ILE A 82 -0.62 4.51 14.01
N ALA A 83 0.27 4.53 15.01
CA ALA A 83 -0.05 4.22 16.41
C ALA A 83 -0.83 5.38 17.08
N ASP A 84 -1.96 5.74 16.49
CA ASP A 84 -2.86 6.76 17.00
C ASP A 84 -4.30 6.49 16.55
N SER A 85 -5.16 6.19 17.50
CA SER A 85 -6.59 5.91 17.28
C SER A 85 -7.37 7.08 16.70
N TYR A 86 -6.86 8.31 16.84
CA TYR A 86 -7.51 9.51 16.34
C TYR A 86 -7.11 9.84 14.90
N PHE A 87 -5.98 9.31 14.39
CA PHE A 87 -5.46 9.69 13.08
C PHE A 87 -5.88 8.71 12.00
N HIS A 88 -6.18 9.28 10.84
CA HIS A 88 -6.72 8.56 9.71
C HIS A 88 -5.91 8.96 8.48
N ILE A 89 -5.46 7.94 7.73
CA ILE A 89 -4.86 8.15 6.42
C ILE A 89 -6.01 8.51 5.46
N VAL A 90 -5.92 9.68 4.82
CA VAL A 90 -6.98 10.18 3.91
C VAL A 90 -6.62 10.06 2.45
N ASP A 91 -5.32 10.09 2.13
CA ASP A 91 -4.82 9.80 0.80
C ASP A 91 -3.48 9.08 0.83
N LEU A 92 -3.14 8.50 -0.32
CA LEU A 92 -1.92 7.78 -0.57
C LEU A 92 -1.45 8.12 -1.99
N ASN A 93 -0.23 8.64 -2.08
CA ASN A 93 0.51 8.84 -3.30
C ASN A 93 1.70 7.87 -3.30
N TYR A 94 1.81 7.09 -4.36
CA TYR A 94 2.95 6.20 -4.55
C TYR A 94 4.15 7.00 -5.09
N GLY A 95 5.35 6.70 -4.60
CA GLY A 95 6.57 7.36 -5.05
C GLY A 95 6.85 7.16 -6.56
N PRO A 96 7.84 7.88 -7.10
CA PRO A 96 8.23 7.73 -8.51
C PRO A 96 8.76 6.32 -8.78
N GLN A 97 8.37 5.78 -9.94
CA GLN A 97 8.63 4.42 -10.42
C GLN A 97 7.93 3.34 -9.62
N GLN A 98 6.81 2.84 -10.15
CA GLN A 98 6.25 1.54 -9.83
C GLN A 98 5.00 1.33 -10.72
N GLY A 99 4.86 0.18 -11.38
CA GLY A 99 3.80 -0.04 -12.37
C GLY A 99 2.40 -0.12 -11.72
N VAL A 100 1.41 0.55 -12.31
CA VAL A 100 0.01 0.52 -11.85
C VAL A 100 -0.76 -0.52 -12.66
N TYR A 101 -1.37 -1.50 -11.98
CA TYR A 101 -2.31 -2.45 -12.57
C TYR A 101 -3.71 -2.20 -12.01
N GLY A 102 -4.54 -1.50 -12.78
CA GLY A 102 -5.87 -1.08 -12.31
C GLY A 102 -5.74 -0.12 -11.13
N SER A 103 -6.16 -0.57 -9.95
CA SER A 103 -6.06 0.16 -8.68
C SER A 103 -4.97 -0.36 -7.75
N ILE A 104 -4.18 -1.34 -8.21
CA ILE A 104 -3.10 -1.98 -7.45
C ILE A 104 -1.75 -1.42 -7.90
N GLN A 105 -0.94 -1.02 -6.93
CA GLN A 105 0.41 -0.54 -7.15
C GLN A 105 1.40 -1.69 -6.93
N ASN A 106 2.11 -2.15 -7.97
CA ASN A 106 3.31 -2.95 -7.74
C ASN A 106 4.33 -2.07 -7.05
N LEU A 107 4.98 -2.54 -5.98
CA LEU A 107 5.97 -1.79 -5.23
C LEU A 107 7.39 -2.30 -5.47
N ALA A 108 7.57 -3.61 -5.51
CA ALA A 108 8.84 -4.21 -5.83
C ALA A 108 8.62 -5.56 -6.48
N TYR A 109 9.59 -6.04 -7.25
CA TYR A 109 9.55 -7.37 -7.82
C TYR A 109 10.97 -7.93 -7.95
N GLY A 110 11.07 -9.25 -7.89
CA GLY A 110 12.27 -10.00 -8.22
C GLY A 110 11.93 -11.32 -8.82
N TYR A 111 12.82 -11.78 -9.69
CA TYR A 111 12.75 -13.12 -10.18
C TYR A 111 14.13 -13.62 -10.59
N ASP A 112 14.42 -14.85 -10.22
CA ASP A 112 15.73 -15.49 -10.38
C ASP A 112 15.58 -16.97 -10.68
N GLN A 113 16.52 -17.50 -11.46
CA GLN A 113 16.64 -18.93 -11.64
C GLN A 113 17.07 -19.61 -10.32
N SER A 114 16.35 -20.66 -9.92
CA SER A 114 16.71 -21.46 -8.76
C SER A 114 17.98 -22.28 -9.03
N GLN A 115 18.67 -22.67 -7.95
CA GLN A 115 19.75 -23.66 -8.02
C GLN A 115 19.27 -25.02 -8.54
N ALA A 116 17.97 -25.32 -8.39
CA ALA A 116 17.33 -26.43 -9.09
C ALA A 116 16.96 -25.97 -10.51
N PRO A 117 17.57 -26.50 -11.58
CA PRO A 117 17.52 -25.92 -12.92
C PRO A 117 16.14 -25.91 -13.60
N MET A 118 15.13 -26.53 -12.98
CA MET A 118 13.73 -26.56 -13.46
C MET A 118 12.85 -25.49 -12.80
N TRP A 119 13.34 -24.77 -11.80
CA TRP A 119 12.54 -23.83 -11.03
C TRP A 119 13.09 -22.42 -11.16
N MET A 120 12.18 -21.47 -11.19
CA MET A 120 12.47 -20.06 -11.13
C MET A 120 11.65 -19.47 -10.00
N TYR A 121 12.32 -18.74 -9.12
CA TYR A 121 11.68 -18.03 -8.04
C TYR A 121 11.13 -16.71 -8.55
N THR A 122 9.94 -16.35 -8.09
CA THR A 122 9.32 -15.06 -8.38
C THR A 122 8.71 -14.47 -7.13
N ALA A 123 8.87 -13.16 -6.95
CA ALA A 123 8.14 -12.43 -5.95
C ALA A 123 7.85 -11.00 -6.32
N SER A 124 6.82 -10.49 -5.66
CA SER A 124 6.33 -9.16 -5.83
C SER A 124 5.76 -8.64 -4.52
N VAL A 125 6.09 -7.40 -4.18
CA VAL A 125 5.40 -6.65 -3.13
C VAL A 125 4.50 -5.66 -3.83
N PHE A 126 3.25 -5.55 -3.40
CA PHE A 126 2.27 -4.64 -3.98
C PHE A 126 1.34 -4.07 -2.90
N CYS A 127 0.78 -2.90 -3.20
CA CYS A 127 -0.24 -2.26 -2.38
C CYS A 127 -1.56 -2.28 -3.16
N PRO A 128 -2.60 -2.99 -2.65
CA PRO A 128 -3.95 -2.83 -3.17
C PRO A 128 -4.42 -1.38 -3.08
N ALA A 129 -5.49 -1.07 -3.82
CA ALA A 129 -6.14 0.23 -3.73
C ALA A 129 -6.41 0.60 -2.28
N PHE A 130 -5.90 1.75 -1.84
CA PHE A 130 -6.17 2.24 -0.50
C PHE A 130 -7.63 2.70 -0.41
N ILE A 131 -8.41 2.04 0.45
CA ILE A 131 -9.80 2.42 0.72
C ILE A 131 -9.84 3.16 2.06
N HIS A 132 -9.91 4.49 2.00
CA HIS A 132 -9.95 5.33 3.20
C HIS A 132 -11.34 5.35 3.86
N GLY A 133 -11.36 5.42 5.20
CA GLY A 133 -12.50 5.92 5.96
C GLY A 133 -13.74 5.01 6.12
N LEU A 134 -13.69 3.72 5.77
CA LEU A 134 -14.89 2.85 5.78
C LEU A 134 -14.92 1.77 6.88
N GLY A 135 -14.05 1.87 7.89
CA GLY A 135 -13.94 0.84 8.92
C GLY A 135 -13.25 -0.43 8.38
N GLU A 136 -13.46 -1.57 9.04
CA GLU A 136 -12.93 -2.85 8.56
C GLU A 136 -13.65 -3.26 7.27
N LYS A 137 -12.90 -3.66 6.25
CA LYS A 137 -13.46 -4.03 4.95
C LYS A 137 -12.78 -5.26 4.37
N THR A 138 -13.57 -6.21 3.90
CA THR A 138 -13.06 -7.31 3.08
C THR A 138 -12.72 -6.80 1.68
N ILE A 139 -11.47 -7.01 1.28
CA ILE A 139 -10.95 -6.71 -0.04
C ILE A 139 -10.78 -8.02 -0.80
N SER A 140 -11.35 -8.10 -2.00
CA SER A 140 -11.20 -9.21 -2.94
C SER A 140 -10.77 -8.63 -4.28
N ASP A 141 -9.60 -9.02 -4.77
CA ASP A 141 -9.07 -8.50 -6.04
C ASP A 141 -8.10 -9.50 -6.69
N VAL A 142 -7.62 -9.15 -7.89
CA VAL A 142 -6.64 -9.91 -8.64
C VAL A 142 -5.46 -9.03 -8.99
N TYR A 143 -4.30 -9.37 -8.44
CA TYR A 143 -3.03 -8.75 -8.83
C TYR A 143 -2.37 -9.56 -9.94
N LYS A 144 -1.80 -8.86 -10.93
CA LYS A 144 -1.05 -9.45 -12.03
C LYS A 144 0.31 -8.78 -12.14
N TYR A 145 1.35 -9.58 -12.35
CA TYR A 145 2.68 -9.05 -12.60
C TYR A 145 3.42 -9.88 -13.62
N ASP A 146 4.11 -9.16 -14.49
CA ASP A 146 4.86 -9.76 -15.58
C ASP A 146 6.27 -10.15 -15.11
N ILE A 147 6.69 -11.33 -15.53
CA ILE A 147 8.04 -11.83 -15.36
C ILE A 147 8.77 -11.57 -16.67
N GLY A 148 9.44 -10.42 -16.75
CA GLY A 148 10.02 -9.93 -18.00
C GLY A 148 8.97 -9.87 -19.12
N ASN A 149 9.35 -10.31 -20.33
CA ASN A 149 8.41 -10.43 -21.46
C ASN A 149 7.86 -11.85 -21.64
N VAL A 150 8.02 -12.71 -20.64
CA VAL A 150 7.89 -14.16 -20.87
C VAL A 150 6.71 -14.79 -20.17
N ASP A 151 6.17 -14.17 -19.13
CA ASP A 151 5.04 -14.71 -18.38
C ASP A 151 4.33 -13.64 -17.55
N THR A 152 3.14 -13.99 -17.08
CA THR A 152 2.34 -13.17 -16.18
C THR A 152 1.80 -14.06 -15.07
N ILE A 153 2.16 -13.77 -13.83
CA ILE A 153 1.59 -14.42 -12.65
C ILE A 153 0.36 -13.64 -12.19
N CYS A 154 -0.70 -14.37 -11.88
CA CYS A 154 -1.92 -13.84 -11.30
C CYS A 154 -2.06 -14.35 -9.86
N VAL A 155 -2.37 -13.44 -8.95
CA VAL A 155 -2.73 -13.76 -7.57
C VAL A 155 -4.12 -13.21 -7.32
N ARG A 156 -5.09 -14.11 -7.21
CA ARG A 156 -6.40 -13.75 -6.65
C ARG A 156 -6.28 -13.83 -5.13
N TYR A 157 -6.73 -12.81 -4.42
CA TYR A 157 -6.59 -12.74 -2.98
C TYR A 157 -7.81 -12.13 -2.30
N ASP A 158 -8.02 -12.53 -1.05
CA ASP A 158 -9.02 -11.98 -0.16
C ASP A 158 -8.41 -11.72 1.22
N TYR A 159 -8.59 -10.51 1.76
CA TYR A 159 -8.17 -10.17 3.13
C TYR A 159 -9.11 -9.14 3.76
N ASN A 160 -9.09 -9.03 5.09
CA ASN A 160 -9.78 -7.98 5.81
C ASN A 160 -8.81 -6.83 6.10
N GLN A 161 -9.05 -5.69 5.47
CA GLN A 161 -8.34 -4.46 5.76
C GLN A 161 -8.88 -3.87 7.07
N ARG A 162 -8.03 -3.66 8.05
CA ARG A 162 -8.37 -3.00 9.33
C ARG A 162 -8.59 -1.49 9.13
N PRO A 163 -9.32 -0.82 10.02
CA PRO A 163 -9.47 0.63 9.96
C PRO A 163 -8.10 1.33 10.00
N HIS A 164 -7.93 2.33 9.12
CA HIS A 164 -6.77 3.24 9.11
C HIS A 164 -5.41 2.57 8.87
N GLU A 165 -5.41 1.43 8.16
CA GLU A 165 -4.19 0.78 7.72
C GLU A 165 -3.99 0.89 6.21
N ILE A 166 -2.72 0.84 5.79
CA ILE A 166 -2.36 0.50 4.43
C ILE A 166 -1.87 -0.93 4.42
N ALA A 167 -2.49 -1.76 3.59
CA ALA A 167 -2.08 -3.14 3.40
C ALA A 167 -0.98 -3.23 2.35
N LEU A 168 0.08 -3.95 2.69
CA LEU A 168 1.16 -4.32 1.77
C LEU A 168 1.14 -5.84 1.65
N LEU A 169 1.02 -6.35 0.44
CA LEU A 169 0.99 -7.78 0.14
C LEU A 169 2.29 -8.20 -0.53
N ALA A 170 2.89 -9.30 -0.07
CA ALA A 170 4.09 -9.88 -0.67
C ALA A 170 3.77 -11.27 -1.21
N ALA A 171 3.63 -11.37 -2.53
CA ALA A 171 3.41 -12.62 -3.27
C ALA A 171 4.74 -13.27 -3.60
N GLN A 172 4.82 -14.60 -3.45
CA GLN A 172 6.01 -15.41 -3.69
C GLN A 172 5.55 -16.74 -4.28
N VAL A 173 6.17 -17.18 -5.38
CA VAL A 173 5.85 -18.47 -6.01
C VAL A 173 7.01 -18.97 -6.85
N ASP A 174 7.22 -20.28 -6.83
CA ASP A 174 8.15 -20.96 -7.72
C ASP A 174 7.41 -21.42 -8.97
N ILE A 175 7.98 -21.13 -10.14
CA ILE A 175 7.44 -21.53 -11.43
C ILE A 175 8.35 -22.54 -12.11
N ASN A 176 7.76 -23.58 -12.69
CA ASN A 176 8.53 -24.60 -13.40
C ASN A 176 8.98 -24.06 -14.77
N ARG A 177 10.21 -23.57 -14.84
CA ARG A 177 10.75 -22.87 -16.01
C ARG A 177 12.26 -23.10 -16.16
N HIS A 178 12.72 -23.06 -17.41
CA HIS A 178 14.03 -23.58 -17.84
C HIS A 178 14.96 -22.53 -18.47
N ASP A 179 14.50 -21.29 -18.68
CA ASP A 179 15.28 -20.19 -19.23
C ASP A 179 15.96 -19.37 -18.12
N ALA A 180 17.20 -18.97 -18.36
CA ALA A 180 18.00 -18.16 -17.45
C ALA A 180 17.61 -16.67 -17.60
N ILE A 181 16.50 -16.28 -16.97
CA ILE A 181 16.07 -14.89 -16.89
C ILE A 181 16.11 -14.40 -15.44
N THR A 182 16.61 -13.18 -15.27
CA THR A 182 16.71 -12.51 -13.97
C THR A 182 16.26 -11.07 -14.13
N GLY A 183 15.57 -10.54 -13.14
CA GLY A 183 15.16 -9.14 -13.15
C GLY A 183 14.64 -8.68 -11.80
N HIS A 184 14.99 -7.45 -11.46
CA HIS A 184 14.70 -6.85 -10.17
C HIS A 184 14.28 -5.39 -10.31
N SER A 185 13.34 -4.98 -9.48
CA SER A 185 13.12 -3.56 -9.18
C SER A 185 14.22 -3.02 -8.26
N PRO A 186 14.30 -1.69 -8.08
CA PRO A 186 15.05 -1.11 -6.97
C PRO A 186 14.62 -1.69 -5.62
N LEU A 187 15.59 -1.82 -4.69
CA LEU A 187 15.33 -2.32 -3.33
C LEU A 187 14.74 -1.27 -2.40
N THR A 188 14.60 -0.03 -2.85
CA THR A 188 14.09 1.08 -2.05
C THR A 188 12.92 1.73 -2.78
N GLY A 189 11.89 2.07 -2.02
CA GLY A 189 10.72 2.79 -2.50
C GLY A 189 10.07 3.53 -1.34
N GLY A 190 8.87 4.06 -1.58
CA GLY A 190 8.17 4.76 -0.53
C GLY A 190 6.75 5.16 -0.90
N LEU A 191 6.05 5.59 0.14
CA LEU A 191 4.69 6.07 0.08
C LEU A 191 4.66 7.48 0.65
N THR A 192 3.90 8.38 0.03
CA THR A 192 3.58 9.68 0.59
C THR A 192 2.11 9.69 0.94
N LEU A 193 1.79 9.95 2.20
CA LEU A 193 0.44 9.95 2.75
C LEU A 193 0.09 11.34 3.27
N HIS A 194 -1.20 11.60 3.42
CA HIS A 194 -1.67 12.69 4.27
C HIS A 194 -2.61 12.16 5.35
N ASP A 195 -2.55 12.78 6.52
CA ASP A 195 -3.55 12.59 7.56
C ASP A 195 -4.79 13.48 7.33
N GLN A 196 -5.81 13.34 8.18
CA GLN A 196 -7.04 14.14 8.07
C GLN A 196 -6.85 15.65 8.30
N PHE A 197 -5.69 16.07 8.79
CA PHE A 197 -5.33 17.48 9.02
C PHE A 197 -4.46 18.05 7.91
N GLY A 198 -4.10 17.23 6.91
CA GLY A 198 -3.23 17.61 5.80
C GLY A 198 -1.74 17.53 6.12
N ASN A 199 -1.35 16.96 7.26
CA ASN A 199 0.06 16.70 7.57
C ASN A 199 0.57 15.62 6.60
N LYS A 200 1.67 15.93 5.92
CA LYS A 200 2.34 15.00 5.00
C LYS A 200 3.16 13.99 5.80
N ILE A 201 3.08 12.73 5.41
CA ILE A 201 3.85 11.63 5.98
C ILE A 201 4.58 10.94 4.84
N ILE A 202 5.91 10.91 4.89
CA ILE A 202 6.74 10.18 3.93
C ILE A 202 7.20 8.89 4.59
N ILE A 203 6.90 7.77 3.94
CA ILE A 203 7.25 6.42 4.38
C ILE A 203 8.32 5.88 3.44
N ASP A 204 9.49 5.61 3.97
CA ASP A 204 10.58 4.96 3.24
C ASP A 204 10.54 3.45 3.51
N LEU A 205 10.46 2.68 2.43
CA LEU A 205 10.44 1.22 2.44
C LEU A 205 11.73 0.67 1.83
N HIS A 206 12.26 -0.36 2.46
CA HIS A 206 13.31 -1.21 1.91
C HIS A 206 12.76 -2.62 1.67
N TYR A 207 13.02 -3.19 0.51
CA TYR A 207 12.56 -4.52 0.11
C TYR A 207 13.73 -5.49 0.19
N LYS A 208 13.74 -6.31 1.24
CA LYS A 208 14.82 -7.24 1.52
C LYS A 208 14.58 -8.56 0.78
N TYR A 209 15.54 -8.97 -0.05
CA TYR A 209 15.65 -10.36 -0.51
C TYR A 209 16.17 -11.24 0.60
N VAL A 210 15.46 -12.32 0.88
CA VAL A 210 15.89 -13.36 1.83
C VAL A 210 15.94 -14.69 1.08
N ASP A 211 17.11 -15.32 1.16
CA ASP A 211 17.43 -16.62 0.55
C ASP A 211 17.16 -16.69 -0.94
N ASP A 212 17.14 -15.57 -1.67
CA ASP A 212 16.74 -15.46 -3.09
C ASP A 212 15.29 -15.92 -3.37
N HIS A 213 14.49 -16.15 -2.33
CA HIS A 213 13.12 -16.69 -2.43
C HIS A 213 12.08 -15.88 -1.65
N LYS A 214 12.45 -14.76 -1.02
CA LYS A 214 11.47 -13.89 -0.33
C LYS A 214 11.78 -12.43 -0.55
N LEU A 215 10.78 -11.67 -0.99
CA LEU A 215 10.81 -10.21 -0.98
C LEU A 215 9.99 -9.69 0.20
N ILE A 216 10.66 -9.07 1.17
CA ILE A 216 10.06 -8.63 2.44
C ILE A 216 10.10 -7.10 2.51
N PRO A 217 8.95 -6.40 2.60
CA PRO A 217 8.93 -4.98 2.86
C PRO A 217 9.34 -4.70 4.32
N VAL A 218 10.22 -3.72 4.49
CA VAL A 218 10.74 -3.28 5.79
C VAL A 218 10.60 -1.77 5.87
N LEU A 219 10.07 -1.28 6.99
CA LEU A 219 9.99 0.14 7.27
C LEU A 219 11.39 0.67 7.59
N ASN A 220 11.92 1.54 6.73
CA ASN A 220 13.28 2.08 6.82
C ASN A 220 13.33 3.50 7.40
N GLY A 221 12.31 4.32 7.12
CA GLY A 221 12.27 5.73 7.52
C GLY A 221 10.84 6.29 7.50
N VAL A 222 10.64 7.32 8.32
CA VAL A 222 9.38 8.08 8.40
C VAL A 222 9.73 9.55 8.66
N SER A 223 9.20 10.46 7.84
CA SER A 223 9.38 11.92 8.00
C SER A 223 8.13 12.71 7.67
#